data_AF-K3X5I2-F1
#
_entry.id   AF-K3X5I2-F1
#
_cell.length_a   1.000
_cell.length_b   1.000
_cell.length_c   1.000
_cell.angle_alpha   90.00
_cell.angle_beta   90.00
_cell.angle_gamma   90.00
#
_symmetry.space_group_name_H-M   'P 1'
#
loop_
_entity.id
_entity.type
_entity.pdbx_description
1 polymer ?
#
loop_
_entity_poly.entity_id
_entity_poly.type
_entity_poly.pdbx_seq_one_letter_code
_entity_poly.pdbx_strand_id
1 'polypeptide(L)'
;MSAARQAVDELLVPGMLDQTVGEAMVKARSLVGEMREYAPLCCRVLDRLDTLLNQLHPPNLPSRTAHVADTIRLLMVFLKKFTTRKNVIERLAPNRRIVDGIRQLHVKLDKLEGASQTTPWEDMWEQDLSDQLESTRHLISSTQVVTEYANTSPEEIVTELQYELKTKLNGPAVEEVMMQAVVLLSQYCNVSKHGIPDCN
;
A
#
# COMPACT_ATOMS: atom_id res chain seq x y z
N MET A 1 12.16 3.94 25.42
CA MET A 1 11.95 5.05 24.47
C MET A 1 12.82 6.21 24.93
N SER A 2 13.61 6.85 24.05
CA SER A 2 14.54 7.93 24.45
C SER A 2 13.79 9.28 24.55
N ALA A 3 14.28 10.21 25.38
CA ALA A 3 13.70 11.55 25.50
C ALA A 3 13.69 12.31 24.16
N ALA A 4 14.67 12.03 23.29
CA ALA A 4 14.73 12.56 21.94
C ALA A 4 13.57 12.06 21.06
N ARG A 5 13.24 10.76 21.12
CA ARG A 5 12.11 10.19 20.37
C ARG A 5 10.78 10.76 20.84
N GLN A 6 10.61 10.93 22.15
CA GLN A 6 9.40 11.51 22.73
C GLN A 6 9.18 12.96 22.25
N ALA A 7 10.24 13.78 22.20
CA ALA A 7 10.15 15.14 21.67
C ALA A 7 9.77 15.18 20.18
N VAL A 8 10.19 14.17 19.39
CA VAL A 8 9.79 14.02 17.98
C VAL A 8 8.34 13.59 17.85
N ASP A 9 7.89 12.66 18.69
CA ASP A 9 6.51 12.16 18.66
C ASP A 9 5.49 13.24 18.96
N GLU A 10 5.82 14.18 19.85
CA GLU A 10 4.96 15.32 20.23
C GLU A 10 4.89 16.43 19.16
N LEU A 11 5.70 16.37 18.10
CA LEU A 11 5.66 17.35 17.02
C LEU A 11 4.35 17.24 16.24
N LEU A 12 3.75 18.39 15.93
CA LEU A 12 2.56 18.45 15.07
C LEU A 12 2.92 18.18 13.61
N VAL A 13 2.07 17.42 12.92
CA VAL A 13 2.17 17.19 11.48
C VAL A 13 1.40 18.31 10.75
N PRO A 14 2.09 19.20 10.00
CA PRO A 14 1.48 20.27 9.23
C PRO A 14 0.39 19.75 8.28
N GLY A 15 -0.76 20.41 8.29
CA GLY A 15 -1.90 20.06 7.45
C GLY A 15 -2.71 18.84 7.94
N MET A 16 -2.41 18.31 9.13
CA MET A 16 -3.24 17.33 9.82
C MET A 16 -3.78 17.97 11.11
N LEU A 17 -5.12 17.94 11.29
CA LEU A 17 -5.85 18.56 12.41
C LEU A 17 -5.27 18.13 13.77
N ASP A 18 -4.35 18.95 14.30
CA ASP A 18 -3.66 18.78 15.59
C ASP A 18 -3.06 17.39 15.85
N GLN A 19 -2.78 16.63 14.79
CA GLN A 19 -2.22 15.29 14.92
C GLN A 19 -0.70 15.36 15.10
N THR A 20 -0.23 14.68 16.13
CA THR A 20 1.18 14.52 16.42
C THR A 20 1.83 13.47 15.52
N VAL A 21 3.15 13.48 15.40
CA VAL A 21 3.92 12.47 14.65
C VAL A 21 3.64 11.07 15.21
N GLY A 22 3.61 10.92 16.54
CA GLY A 22 3.33 9.64 17.19
C GLY A 22 1.94 9.10 16.81
N GLU A 23 0.91 9.93 16.89
CA GLU A 23 -0.46 9.56 16.51
C GLU A 23 -0.56 9.21 15.02
N ALA A 24 0.10 9.97 14.16
CA ALA A 24 0.13 9.71 12.72
C ALA A 24 0.78 8.34 12.41
N MET A 25 1.87 7.98 13.09
CA MET A 25 2.55 6.69 12.91
C MET A 25 1.69 5.51 13.37
N VAL A 26 1.01 5.62 14.51
CA VAL A 26 0.06 4.60 14.99
C VAL A 26 -1.06 4.40 13.97
N LYS A 27 -1.63 5.49 13.48
CA LYS A 27 -2.69 5.45 12.48
C LYS A 27 -2.21 4.87 11.15
N ALA A 28 -1.00 5.20 10.72
CA ALA A 28 -0.41 4.65 9.52
C ALA A 28 -0.26 3.13 9.61
N ARG A 29 0.23 2.59 10.73
CA ARG A 29 0.34 1.14 10.95
C ARG A 29 -1.02 0.44 10.88
N SER A 30 -2.06 1.05 11.45
CA SER A 30 -3.44 0.54 11.33
C SER A 30 -3.90 0.47 9.86
N LEU A 31 -3.72 1.56 9.11
CA LEU A 31 -4.11 1.64 7.70
C LEU A 31 -3.34 0.64 6.83
N VAL A 32 -2.07 0.38 7.15
CA VAL A 32 -1.25 -0.62 6.45
C VAL A 32 -1.77 -2.03 6.69
N GLY A 33 -2.17 -2.36 7.92
CA GLY A 33 -2.78 -3.66 8.23
C GLY A 33 -4.06 -3.92 7.41
N GLU A 34 -4.83 -2.87 7.12
CA GLU A 34 -6.03 -2.96 6.28
C GLU A 34 -5.74 -3.17 4.78
N MET A 35 -4.54 -2.79 4.30
CA MET A 35 -4.13 -2.94 2.89
C MET A 35 -3.67 -4.37 2.50
N ARG A 36 -3.78 -5.34 3.43
CA ARG A 36 -3.52 -6.78 3.26
C ARG A 36 -2.28 -7.09 2.41
N GLU A 37 -2.45 -7.34 1.11
CA GLU A 37 -1.39 -7.75 0.19
C GLU A 37 -0.26 -6.71 0.06
N TYR A 38 -0.55 -5.42 0.21
CA TYR A 38 0.47 -4.37 0.16
C TYR A 38 1.13 -4.11 1.52
N ALA A 39 0.67 -4.77 2.59
CA ALA A 39 1.22 -4.57 3.92
C ALA A 39 2.74 -4.77 3.99
N PRO A 40 3.35 -5.80 3.37
CA PRO A 40 4.80 -5.99 3.43
C PRO A 40 5.60 -4.81 2.88
N LEU A 41 5.13 -4.21 1.79
CA LEU A 41 5.76 -3.06 1.14
C LEU A 41 5.60 -1.79 1.99
N CYS A 42 4.38 -1.51 2.46
CA CYS A 42 4.11 -0.33 3.27
C CYS A 42 4.71 -0.40 4.68
N CYS A 43 4.79 -1.60 5.28
CA CYS A 43 5.44 -1.80 6.58
C CYS A 43 6.91 -1.39 6.52
N ARG A 44 7.63 -1.69 5.44
CA ARG A 44 9.04 -1.30 5.30
C ARG A 44 9.22 0.20 5.20
N VAL A 45 8.32 0.91 4.51
CA VAL A 45 8.32 2.38 4.50
C VAL A 45 8.16 2.90 5.94
N LEU A 46 7.24 2.31 6.72
CA LEU A 46 7.01 2.70 8.11
C LEU A 46 8.19 2.39 9.03
N ASP A 47 8.84 1.24 8.85
CA ASP A 47 9.97 0.83 9.68
C ASP A 47 11.22 1.66 9.38
N ARG A 48 11.44 2.03 8.11
CA ARG A 48 12.46 3.01 7.72
C ARG A 48 12.17 4.37 8.31
N LEU A 49 10.94 4.85 8.21
CA LEU A 49 10.54 6.12 8.78
C LEU A 49 10.69 6.11 10.31
N ASP A 50 10.30 5.04 11.00
CA ASP A 50 10.49 4.92 12.46
C ASP A 50 11.96 4.95 12.84
N THR A 51 12.81 4.22 12.10
CA THR A 51 14.27 4.23 12.28
C THR A 51 14.83 5.65 12.13
N LEU A 52 14.40 6.37 11.10
CA LEU A 52 14.77 7.77 10.87
C LEU A 52 14.36 8.67 12.03
N LEU A 53 13.12 8.54 12.49
CA LEU A 53 12.60 9.32 13.61
C LEU A 53 13.36 9.04 14.91
N ASN A 54 13.80 7.79 15.13
CA ASN A 54 14.64 7.39 16.26
C ASN A 54 16.06 7.98 16.20
N GLN A 55 16.56 8.29 15.00
CA GLN A 55 17.87 8.91 14.78
C GLN A 55 17.85 10.44 14.80
N LEU A 56 16.67 11.07 14.78
CA LEU A 56 16.53 12.51 14.89
C LEU A 56 16.90 12.97 16.30
N HIS A 57 18.01 13.72 16.38
CA HIS A 57 18.44 14.35 17.63
C HIS A 57 17.85 15.78 17.72
N PRO A 58 17.47 16.25 18.93
CA PRO A 58 16.90 17.58 19.16
C PRO A 58 17.63 18.77 18.48
N PRO A 59 18.98 18.83 18.43
CA PRO A 59 19.66 19.93 17.75
C PRO A 59 19.50 19.92 16.22
N ASN A 60 19.19 18.77 15.60
CA ASN A 60 18.99 18.62 14.15
C ASN A 60 17.50 18.67 13.76
N LEU A 61 16.60 18.78 14.74
CA LEU A 61 15.16 18.77 14.54
C LEU A 61 14.69 19.94 13.67
N PRO A 62 15.03 21.21 13.93
CA PRO A 62 14.39 22.33 13.26
C PRO A 62 14.58 22.34 11.73
N SER A 63 15.76 21.91 11.25
CA SER A 63 16.09 21.89 9.82
C SER A 63 15.48 20.70 9.06
N ARG A 64 15.18 19.59 9.75
CA ARG A 64 14.61 18.37 9.14
C ARG A 64 13.12 18.17 9.43
N THR A 65 12.57 18.87 10.44
CA THR A 65 11.18 18.72 10.91
C THR A 65 10.19 18.93 9.77
N ALA A 66 10.36 19.98 8.95
CA ALA A 66 9.44 20.26 7.84
C ALA A 66 9.40 19.14 6.79
N HIS A 67 10.55 18.52 6.49
CA HIS A 67 10.62 17.43 5.50
C HIS A 67 10.09 16.10 6.04
N VAL A 68 10.32 15.82 7.33
CA VAL A 68 9.76 14.66 8.03
C VAL A 68 8.23 14.76 8.09
N ALA A 69 7.74 15.93 8.50
CA ALA A 69 6.33 16.30 8.49
C ALA A 69 5.67 16.10 7.12
N ASP A 70 6.29 16.63 6.05
CA ASP A 70 5.76 16.48 4.69
C ASP A 70 5.73 15.01 4.25
N THR A 71 6.74 14.23 4.61
CA THR A 71 6.82 12.81 4.28
C THR A 71 5.73 12.00 5.00
N ILE A 72 5.51 12.25 6.30
CA ILE A 72 4.41 11.65 7.06
C ILE A 72 3.06 12.04 6.45
N ARG A 73 2.86 13.32 6.13
CA ARG A 73 1.62 13.80 5.50
C ARG A 73 1.36 13.09 4.18
N LEU A 74 2.37 12.95 3.31
CA LEU A 74 2.24 12.25 2.03
C LEU A 74 1.95 10.76 2.20
N LEU A 75 2.63 10.10 3.15
CA LEU A 75 2.35 8.71 3.51
C LEU A 75 0.90 8.54 3.96
N MET A 76 0.41 9.42 4.84
CA MET A 76 -0.97 9.37 5.32
C MET A 76 -1.99 9.60 4.21
N VAL A 77 -1.73 10.52 3.28
CA VAL A 77 -2.59 10.73 2.09
C VAL A 77 -2.58 9.49 1.21
N PHE A 78 -1.41 8.90 0.95
CA PHE A 78 -1.26 7.69 0.16
C PHE A 78 -2.04 6.53 0.78
N LEU A 79 -1.82 6.24 2.07
CA LEU A 79 -2.49 5.15 2.78
C LEU A 79 -4.01 5.36 2.75
N LYS A 80 -4.51 6.54 3.15
CA LYS A 80 -5.95 6.83 3.11
C LYS A 80 -6.56 6.64 1.71
N LYS A 81 -5.84 6.99 0.65
CA LYS A 81 -6.32 6.86 -0.74
C LYS A 81 -6.49 5.39 -1.16
N PHE A 82 -5.63 4.49 -0.69
CA PHE A 82 -5.60 3.12 -1.17
C PHE A 82 -6.15 2.10 -0.17
N THR A 83 -6.24 2.43 1.12
CA THR A 83 -6.96 1.63 2.13
C THR A 83 -8.48 1.71 1.95
N THR A 84 -9.02 2.79 1.37
CA THR A 84 -10.47 2.92 1.12
C THR A 84 -11.00 1.94 0.07
N ARG A 85 -10.12 1.37 -0.76
CA ARG A 85 -10.45 0.30 -1.71
C ARG A 85 -10.55 -1.00 -0.94
N LYS A 86 -11.76 -1.50 -0.74
CA LYS A 86 -12.05 -2.48 0.32
C LYS A 86 -11.59 -3.89 -0.06
N ASN A 87 -11.68 -4.24 -1.33
CA ASN A 87 -11.40 -5.59 -1.81
C ASN A 87 -10.07 -5.66 -2.59
N VAL A 88 -9.52 -6.86 -2.67
CA VAL A 88 -8.21 -7.10 -3.29
C VAL A 88 -8.19 -6.71 -4.78
N ILE A 89 -9.28 -6.91 -5.53
CA ILE A 89 -9.26 -6.64 -6.98
C ILE A 89 -9.34 -5.13 -7.28
N GLU A 90 -10.06 -4.35 -6.48
CA GLU A 90 -10.05 -2.88 -6.59
C GLU A 90 -8.66 -2.29 -6.37
N ARG A 91 -7.82 -2.96 -5.56
CA ARG A 91 -6.42 -2.56 -5.34
C ARG A 91 -5.47 -3.15 -6.37
N LEU A 92 -5.80 -4.32 -6.93
CA LEU A 92 -5.04 -4.93 -8.02
C LEU A 92 -5.09 -4.09 -9.30
N ALA A 93 -6.25 -3.52 -9.65
CA ALA A 93 -6.36 -2.68 -10.84
C ALA A 93 -5.33 -1.52 -10.87
N PRO A 94 -5.20 -0.67 -9.84
CA PRO A 94 -4.17 0.35 -9.78
C PRO A 94 -2.82 -0.18 -9.25
N ASN A 95 -2.53 -1.50 -9.28
CA ASN A 95 -1.35 -2.09 -8.64
C ASN A 95 -0.07 -1.32 -8.94
N ARG A 96 0.17 -1.02 -10.21
CA ARG A 96 1.31 -0.22 -10.65
C ARG A 96 1.37 1.14 -9.95
N ARG A 97 0.25 1.86 -9.87
CA ARG A 97 0.18 3.19 -9.23
C ARG A 97 0.44 3.10 -7.72
N ILE A 98 0.00 2.02 -7.07
CA ILE A 98 0.25 1.75 -5.65
C ILE A 98 1.75 1.49 -5.45
N VAL A 99 2.32 0.54 -6.20
CA VAL A 99 3.73 0.17 -6.14
C VAL A 99 4.65 1.36 -6.45
N ASP A 100 4.37 2.12 -7.50
CA ASP A 100 5.11 3.33 -7.85
C ASP A 100 5.04 4.38 -6.74
N GLY A 101 3.87 4.53 -6.10
CA GLY A 101 3.71 5.44 -4.96
C GLY A 101 4.52 5.02 -3.74
N ILE A 102 4.58 3.72 -3.43
CA ILE A 102 5.43 3.18 -2.35
C ILE A 102 6.91 3.43 -2.66
N ARG A 103 7.34 3.16 -3.90
CA ARG A 103 8.71 3.43 -4.35
C ARG A 103 9.07 4.91 -4.19
N GLN A 104 8.16 5.82 -4.56
CA GLN A 104 8.36 7.26 -4.39
C GLN A 104 8.47 7.67 -2.92
N LEU A 105 7.77 6.99 -2.01
CA LEU A 105 7.92 7.21 -0.57
C LEU A 105 9.31 6.79 -0.10
N HIS A 106 9.82 5.64 -0.53
CA HIS A 106 11.20 5.24 -0.25
C HIS A 106 12.23 6.27 -0.75
N VAL A 107 12.10 6.74 -1.99
CA VAL A 107 12.97 7.78 -2.56
C VAL A 107 12.90 9.09 -1.76
N LYS A 108 11.76 9.43 -1.17
CA LYS A 108 11.63 10.59 -0.27
C LYS A 108 12.35 10.35 1.05
N LEU A 109 12.29 9.14 1.60
CA LEU A 109 13.05 8.77 2.80
C LEU A 109 14.57 8.80 2.56
N ASP A 110 15.06 8.38 1.38
CA ASP A 110 16.48 8.45 1.04
C ASP A 110 17.00 9.90 1.09
N LYS A 111 16.18 10.86 0.65
CA LYS A 111 16.50 12.30 0.73
C LYS A 111 16.57 12.81 2.17
N LEU A 112 15.82 12.21 3.10
CA LEU A 112 15.87 12.52 4.53
C LEU A 112 17.09 11.91 5.22
N GLU A 113 17.49 10.70 4.82
CA GLU A 113 18.69 10.01 5.31
C GLU A 113 19.96 10.76 4.90
N GLY A 114 19.94 11.39 3.73
CA GLY A 114 21.11 12.01 3.10
C GLY A 114 21.86 10.97 2.27
N ALA A 115 22.42 11.38 1.14
CA ALA A 115 22.93 10.53 0.06
C ALA A 115 24.13 9.61 0.40
N SER A 116 24.43 9.34 1.68
CA SER A 116 25.66 8.67 2.11
C SER A 116 25.51 7.18 2.44
N GLN A 117 24.35 6.56 2.21
CA GLN A 117 24.20 5.12 2.42
C GLN A 117 23.49 4.49 1.22
N THR A 118 24.05 3.42 0.68
CA THR A 118 23.32 2.46 -0.15
C THR A 118 22.16 1.95 0.69
N THR A 119 20.95 2.29 0.28
CA THR A 119 19.80 2.05 1.14
C THR A 119 19.33 0.60 0.99
N PRO A 120 19.29 -0.20 2.07
CA PRO A 120 19.02 -1.65 1.99
C PRO A 120 17.68 -2.03 1.35
N TRP A 121 16.75 -1.09 1.20
CA TRP A 121 15.41 -1.39 0.67
C TRP A 121 15.42 -1.70 -0.82
N GLU A 122 16.36 -1.15 -1.60
CA GLU A 122 16.44 -1.46 -3.04
C GLU A 122 16.81 -2.92 -3.27
N ASP A 123 17.71 -3.46 -2.44
CA ASP A 123 18.13 -4.86 -2.48
C ASP A 123 17.00 -5.82 -2.06
N MET A 124 16.10 -5.36 -1.18
CA MET A 124 14.95 -6.15 -0.74
C MET A 124 13.73 -5.98 -1.66
N TRP A 125 13.68 -4.91 -2.46
CA TRP A 125 12.49 -4.51 -3.21
C TRP A 125 11.90 -5.62 -4.08
N GLU A 126 12.74 -6.38 -4.77
CA GLU A 126 12.29 -7.47 -5.63
C GLU A 126 11.64 -8.61 -4.83
N GLN A 127 12.22 -8.95 -3.67
CA GLN A 127 11.63 -9.93 -2.75
C GLN A 127 10.27 -9.44 -2.24
N ASP A 128 10.18 -8.16 -1.91
CA ASP A 128 8.98 -7.56 -1.31
C ASP A 128 7.83 -7.50 -2.32
N LEU A 129 8.16 -7.22 -3.57
CA LEU A 129 7.23 -7.34 -4.70
C LEU A 129 6.79 -8.79 -4.91
N SER A 130 7.72 -9.75 -4.80
CA SER A 130 7.40 -11.17 -4.89
C SER A 130 6.41 -11.59 -3.79
N ASP A 131 6.69 -11.23 -2.54
CA ASP A 131 5.83 -11.52 -1.38
C ASP A 131 4.43 -10.89 -1.52
N GLN A 132 4.37 -9.66 -2.03
CA GLN A 132 3.12 -8.96 -2.31
C GLN A 132 2.31 -9.68 -3.39
N LEU A 133 2.94 -10.11 -4.48
CA LEU A 133 2.27 -10.82 -5.56
C LEU A 133 1.80 -12.20 -5.13
N GLU A 134 2.59 -12.93 -4.33
CA GLU A 134 2.18 -14.20 -3.76
C GLU A 134 0.97 -14.04 -2.82
N SER A 135 1.00 -13.03 -1.94
CA SER A 135 -0.12 -12.70 -1.06
C SER A 135 -1.39 -12.37 -1.86
N THR A 136 -1.24 -11.61 -2.95
CA THR A 136 -2.33 -11.26 -3.84
C THR A 136 -2.90 -12.50 -4.53
N ARG A 137 -2.04 -13.38 -5.03
CA ARG A 137 -2.43 -14.64 -5.68
C ARG A 137 -3.22 -15.53 -4.71
N HIS A 138 -2.74 -15.67 -3.47
CA HIS A 138 -3.45 -16.43 -2.43
C HIS A 138 -4.82 -15.83 -2.10
N LEU A 139 -4.92 -14.49 -2.03
CA LEU A 139 -6.21 -13.83 -1.82
C LEU A 139 -7.17 -14.13 -2.98
N ILE A 140 -6.75 -13.96 -4.24
CA ILE A 140 -7.57 -14.23 -5.42
C ILE A 140 -8.02 -15.69 -5.49
N SER A 141 -7.14 -16.64 -5.17
CA SER A 141 -7.48 -18.07 -5.20
C SER A 141 -8.41 -18.50 -4.05
N SER A 142 -8.54 -17.69 -3.01
CA SER A 142 -9.44 -17.96 -1.90
C SER A 142 -10.90 -17.59 -2.24
N THR A 143 -11.85 -18.39 -1.75
CA THR A 143 -13.30 -18.11 -1.88
C THR A 143 -13.75 -16.79 -1.24
N GLN A 144 -12.90 -16.13 -0.44
CA GLN A 144 -13.18 -14.82 0.15
C GLN A 144 -13.42 -13.73 -0.90
N VAL A 145 -12.74 -13.83 -2.04
CA VAL A 145 -12.86 -12.82 -3.11
C VAL A 145 -14.26 -12.85 -3.72
N VAL A 146 -14.83 -14.04 -3.94
CA VAL A 146 -16.20 -14.18 -4.43
C VAL A 146 -17.22 -13.56 -3.46
N THR A 147 -17.03 -13.74 -2.14
CA THR A 147 -17.92 -13.13 -1.13
C THR A 147 -17.78 -11.61 -1.04
N GLU A 148 -16.59 -11.05 -1.31
CA GLU A 148 -16.37 -9.60 -1.35
C GLU A 148 -17.10 -8.91 -2.53
N TYR A 149 -17.46 -9.66 -3.58
CA TYR A 149 -18.18 -9.16 -4.77
C TYR A 149 -19.67 -9.51 -4.83
N ALA A 150 -20.22 -10.16 -3.80
CA ALA A 150 -21.66 -10.43 -3.76
C ALA A 150 -22.52 -9.14 -3.85
N ASN A 151 -21.96 -7.98 -3.47
CA ASN A 151 -22.66 -6.71 -3.36
C ASN A 151 -22.05 -5.56 -4.20
N THR A 152 -21.13 -5.85 -5.13
CA THR A 152 -20.42 -4.83 -5.94
C THR A 152 -20.61 -5.13 -7.43
N SER A 153 -20.73 -4.10 -8.28
CA SER A 153 -20.77 -4.26 -9.74
C SER A 153 -19.35 -4.59 -10.26
N PRO A 154 -19.08 -5.82 -10.73
CA PRO A 154 -17.76 -6.23 -11.17
C PRO A 154 -17.33 -5.63 -12.52
N GLU A 155 -18.26 -5.07 -13.31
CA GLU A 155 -18.02 -4.60 -14.68
C GLU A 155 -16.98 -3.48 -14.77
N GLU A 156 -17.04 -2.48 -13.88
CA GLU A 156 -16.08 -1.36 -13.86
C GLU A 156 -14.67 -1.84 -13.50
N ILE A 157 -14.56 -2.75 -12.53
CA ILE A 157 -13.29 -3.32 -12.05
C ILE A 157 -12.66 -4.18 -13.14
N VAL A 158 -13.44 -5.03 -13.81
CA VAL A 158 -12.96 -5.85 -14.95
C VAL A 158 -12.46 -4.94 -16.07
N THR A 159 -13.15 -3.84 -16.34
CA THR A 159 -12.74 -2.87 -17.37
C THR A 159 -11.41 -2.21 -17.01
N GLU A 160 -11.23 -1.77 -15.76
CA GLU A 160 -9.96 -1.16 -15.30
C GLU A 160 -8.81 -2.18 -15.35
N LEU A 161 -9.03 -3.43 -14.91
CA LEU A 161 -8.04 -4.51 -15.01
C LEU A 161 -7.63 -4.81 -16.45
N GLN A 162 -8.62 -4.92 -17.35
CA GLN A 162 -8.35 -5.18 -18.77
C GLN A 162 -7.63 -4.01 -19.44
N TYR A 163 -7.92 -2.78 -19.03
CA TYR A 163 -7.18 -1.61 -19.50
C TYR A 163 -5.71 -1.70 -19.06
N GLU A 164 -5.45 -1.95 -17.77
CA GLU A 164 -4.09 -2.04 -17.23
C GLU A 164 -3.29 -3.19 -17.88
N LEU A 165 -3.91 -4.36 -18.11
CA LEU A 165 -3.32 -5.47 -18.88
C LEU A 165 -2.93 -5.07 -20.32
N LYS A 166 -3.74 -4.23 -20.99
CA LYS A 166 -3.45 -3.76 -22.35
C LYS A 166 -2.30 -2.75 -22.41
N THR A 167 -2.02 -2.04 -21.32
CA THR A 167 -0.97 -1.01 -21.33
C THR A 167 0.46 -1.58 -21.44
N LYS A 168 0.68 -2.90 -21.25
CA LYS A 168 1.99 -3.58 -21.30
C LYS A 168 3.07 -2.96 -20.40
N LEU A 169 2.67 -2.20 -19.38
CA LEU A 169 3.59 -1.56 -18.43
C LEU A 169 3.78 -2.41 -17.16
N ASN A 170 3.17 -3.59 -17.12
CA ASN A 170 3.23 -4.53 -16.02
C ASN A 170 4.27 -5.62 -16.35
N GLY A 171 4.95 -6.13 -15.32
CA GLY A 171 5.80 -7.30 -15.47
C GLY A 171 4.96 -8.58 -15.66
N PRO A 172 5.53 -9.66 -16.25
CA PRO A 172 4.79 -10.89 -16.53
C PRO A 172 4.06 -11.49 -15.32
N ALA A 173 4.68 -11.42 -14.13
CA ALA A 173 4.09 -11.91 -12.89
C ALA A 173 2.84 -11.11 -12.47
N VAL A 174 2.84 -9.80 -12.67
CA VAL A 174 1.67 -8.93 -12.39
C VAL A 174 0.55 -9.23 -13.37
N GLU A 175 0.89 -9.39 -14.66
CA GLU A 175 -0.07 -9.74 -15.70
C GLU A 175 -0.75 -11.08 -15.42
N GLU A 176 0.00 -12.08 -14.97
CA GLU A 176 -0.53 -13.39 -14.59
C GLU A 176 -1.59 -13.28 -13.47
N VAL A 177 -1.27 -12.55 -12.40
CA VAL A 177 -2.19 -12.34 -11.26
C VAL A 177 -3.43 -11.56 -11.69
N MET A 178 -3.28 -10.53 -12.53
CA MET A 178 -4.41 -9.78 -13.10
C MET A 178 -5.30 -10.66 -13.98
N MET A 179 -4.71 -11.52 -14.82
CA MET A 179 -5.49 -12.47 -15.65
C MET A 179 -6.28 -13.46 -14.78
N GLN A 180 -5.68 -13.98 -13.71
CA GLN A 180 -6.39 -14.85 -12.76
C GLN A 180 -7.61 -14.15 -12.15
N ALA A 181 -7.46 -12.89 -11.73
CA ALA A 181 -8.58 -12.09 -11.23
C ALA A 181 -9.68 -11.87 -12.28
N VAL A 182 -9.31 -11.59 -13.54
CA VAL A 182 -10.28 -11.42 -14.64
C VAL A 182 -11.07 -12.71 -14.90
N VAL A 183 -10.40 -13.87 -14.91
CA VAL A 183 -11.05 -15.18 -15.12
C VAL A 183 -12.04 -15.46 -13.99
N LEU A 184 -11.63 -15.27 -12.73
CA LEU A 184 -12.48 -15.48 -11.57
C LEU A 184 -13.74 -14.60 -11.60
N LEU A 185 -13.58 -13.29 -11.86
CA LEU A 185 -14.71 -12.36 -11.96
C LEU A 185 -15.63 -12.71 -13.13
N SER A 186 -15.08 -13.12 -14.28
CA SER A 186 -15.87 -13.51 -15.44
C SER A 186 -16.70 -14.77 -15.18
N GLN A 187 -16.14 -15.76 -14.48
CA GLN A 187 -16.88 -16.95 -14.05
C GLN A 187 -18.03 -16.57 -13.10
N TYR A 188 -17.76 -15.69 -12.13
CA TYR A 188 -18.79 -15.21 -11.21
C TYR A 188 -19.93 -14.46 -11.93
N CYS A 189 -19.60 -13.54 -12.83
CA CYS A 189 -20.60 -12.81 -13.65
C CYS A 189 -21.45 -13.74 -14.52
N ASN A 190 -20.87 -14.84 -15.01
CA ASN A 190 -21.62 -15.82 -15.80
C ASN A 190 -22.56 -16.64 -14.92
N VAL A 191 -22.12 -17.04 -13.72
CA VAL A 191 -22.95 -17.76 -12.74
C VAL A 191 -24.09 -16.89 -12.21
N SER A 192 -23.85 -15.61 -11.91
CA SER A 192 -24.89 -14.69 -11.44
C SER A 192 -25.95 -14.38 -12.52
N LYS A 193 -25.56 -14.37 -13.81
CA LYS A 193 -26.48 -14.17 -14.94
C LYS A 193 -27.33 -15.40 -15.26
N HIS A 194 -26.90 -16.60 -14.90
CA HIS A 194 -27.58 -17.86 -15.25
C HIS A 194 -28.35 -18.50 -14.09
N GLY A 195 -28.35 -17.85 -12.92
CA GLY A 195 -28.96 -18.38 -11.70
C GLY A 195 -28.14 -19.54 -11.13
N ILE A 196 -28.01 -19.56 -9.80
CA ILE A 196 -27.60 -20.77 -9.10
C ILE A 196 -28.68 -21.82 -9.44
N PRO A 197 -28.35 -22.99 -10.02
CA PRO A 197 -29.34 -24.02 -10.21
C PRO A 197 -29.84 -24.42 -8.82
N ASP A 198 -31.13 -24.24 -8.57
CA ASP A 198 -31.76 -24.71 -7.35
C ASP A 198 -31.48 -26.22 -7.22
N CYS A 199 -30.64 -26.58 -6.27
CA CYS A 199 -30.47 -27.97 -5.87
C CYS A 199 -31.72 -28.37 -5.07
N ASN A 200 -32.68 -28.98 -5.76
CA ASN A 200 -33.74 -29.79 -5.15
C ASN A 200 -33.15 -31.08 -4.55
#